data_AF-A0A2N1MU50-F1
#
_entry.id   AF-A0A2N1MU50-F1
#
_cell.length_a   1.000
_cell.length_b   1.000
_cell.length_c   1.000
_cell.angle_alpha   90.00
_cell.angle_beta   90.00
_cell.angle_gamma   90.00
#
_symmetry.space_group_name_H-M   'P 1'
#
loop_
_entity.id
_entity.type
_entity.pdbx_description
1 polymer ?
#
loop_
_entity_poly.entity_id
_entity_poly.type
_entity_poly.pdbx_seq_one_letter_code
_entity_poly.pdbx_strand_id
1 'polypeptide(L)'
;MVMKFSHDNLCKIILSYESDVRSSLLPEEFESFLIYWKNCVSRKSLSLIIVNLDYKSLDKNVENTKLIDKYIKLGVIKKFKVTNFEDAEFSHNYYNEVQQILCR
;
A
#
# COMPACT_ATOMS: atom_id res chain seq x y z
N MET A 1 4.16 6.85 -8.85
CA MET A 1 3.60 5.89 -7.87
C MET A 1 3.55 4.55 -8.56
N VAL A 2 4.22 3.54 -8.00
CA VAL A 2 4.20 2.17 -8.54
C VAL A 2 3.36 1.30 -7.61
N MET A 3 2.38 0.57 -8.16
CA MET A 3 1.47 -0.31 -7.42
C MET A 3 1.73 -1.77 -7.84
N LYS A 4 2.06 -2.64 -6.88
CA LYS A 4 2.35 -4.07 -7.14
C LYS A 4 1.46 -4.96 -6.26
N PHE A 5 1.12 -6.14 -6.79
CA PHE A 5 0.24 -7.12 -6.13
C PHE A 5 0.94 -8.49 -6.02
N SER A 6 0.80 -9.17 -4.88
CA SER A 6 1.16 -10.59 -4.70
C SER A 6 -0.07 -11.42 -4.31
N HIS A 7 -0.15 -12.66 -4.80
CA HIS A 7 -1.34 -13.53 -4.70
C HIS A 7 -1.32 -14.56 -3.53
N ASP A 8 -0.26 -14.60 -2.72
CA ASP A 8 -0.08 -15.59 -1.64
C ASP A 8 -0.99 -15.32 -0.42
N ASN A 9 -2.17 -15.96 -0.35
CA ASN A 9 -3.17 -15.99 0.76
C ASN A 9 -3.62 -14.66 1.41
N LEU A 10 -2.92 -13.57 1.16
CA LEU A 10 -3.07 -12.21 1.63
C LEU A 10 -2.61 -11.33 0.46
N CYS A 11 -3.53 -10.58 -0.14
CA CYS A 11 -3.12 -9.61 -1.15
C CYS A 11 -2.35 -8.49 -0.46
N LYS A 12 -1.07 -8.37 -0.80
CA LYS A 12 -0.18 -7.33 -0.27
C LYS A 12 -0.02 -6.24 -1.32
N ILE A 13 -0.31 -5.00 -0.92
CA ILE A 13 -0.05 -3.81 -1.73
C ILE A 13 1.02 -3.00 -1.04
N ILE A 14 2.08 -2.69 -1.79
CA ILE A 14 3.19 -1.86 -1.36
C ILE A 14 3.13 -0.58 -2.19
N LEU A 15 2.95 0.55 -1.54
CA LEU A 15 2.99 1.87 -2.17
C LEU A 15 4.34 2.52 -1.89
N SER A 16 5.12 2.76 -2.94
CA SER A 16 6.40 3.48 -2.88
C SER A 16 6.24 4.88 -3.49
N TYR A 17 6.60 5.90 -2.72
CA TYR A 17 6.53 7.30 -3.10
C TYR A 17 7.92 7.83 -3.44
N GLU A 18 8.38 7.65 -4.68
CA GLU A 18 9.64 8.26 -5.12
C GLU A 18 9.53 9.78 -5.24
N SER A 19 10.63 10.48 -4.89
CA SER A 19 10.74 11.94 -4.84
C SER A 19 10.42 12.66 -6.16
N ASP A 20 10.55 11.98 -7.29
CA ASP A 20 10.30 12.56 -8.62
C ASP A 20 8.83 12.47 -9.07
N VAL A 21 7.97 11.78 -8.31
CA VAL A 21 6.55 11.62 -8.66
C VAL A 21 5.74 12.74 -8.02
N ARG A 22 5.31 13.70 -8.85
CA ARG A 22 4.54 14.88 -8.42
C ARG A 22 3.12 14.58 -7.94
N SER A 23 2.53 13.44 -8.30
CA SER A 23 1.15 13.09 -7.96
C SER A 23 1.07 12.15 -6.75
N SER A 24 0.49 12.65 -5.66
CA SER A 24 -0.05 11.84 -4.58
C SER A 24 -1.40 11.25 -5.00
N LEU A 25 -1.68 10.00 -4.62
CA LEU A 25 -3.01 9.40 -4.79
C LEU A 25 -4.06 10.27 -4.11
N LEU A 26 -5.08 10.71 -4.86
CA LEU A 26 -6.16 11.51 -4.30
C LEU A 26 -7.05 10.63 -3.40
N PRO A 27 -7.67 11.19 -2.34
CA PRO A 27 -8.57 10.44 -1.48
C PRO A 27 -9.72 9.76 -2.22
N GLU A 28 -10.26 10.40 -3.24
CA GLU A 28 -11.34 9.89 -4.09
C GLU A 28 -10.91 8.67 -4.90
N GLU A 29 -9.69 8.70 -5.46
CA GLU A 29 -9.11 7.58 -6.21
C GLU A 29 -8.81 6.41 -5.28
N PHE A 30 -8.28 6.71 -4.08
CA PHE A 30 -8.01 5.71 -3.06
C PHE A 30 -9.28 5.03 -2.54
N GLU A 31 -10.34 5.80 -2.27
CA GLU A 31 -11.62 5.25 -1.85
C GLU A 31 -12.23 4.38 -2.96
N SER A 32 -12.19 4.83 -4.20
CA SER A 32 -12.67 4.06 -5.35
C SER A 32 -11.97 2.70 -5.47
N PHE A 33 -10.65 2.68 -5.26
CA PHE A 33 -9.87 1.45 -5.19
C PHE A 33 -10.34 0.51 -4.05
N LEU A 34 -10.55 1.04 -2.84
CA LEU A 34 -11.00 0.24 -1.70
C LEU A 34 -12.42 -0.31 -1.87
N ILE A 35 -13.32 0.47 -2.49
CA ILE A 35 -14.67 0.02 -2.86
C ILE A 35 -14.59 -1.11 -3.88
N TYR A 36 -13.78 -0.93 -4.93
CA TYR A 36 -13.56 -1.97 -5.93
C TYR A 36 -13.03 -3.25 -5.28
N TRP A 37 -12.02 -3.12 -4.40
CA TRP A 37 -11.43 -4.25 -3.70
C TRP A 37 -12.43 -4.99 -2.82
N LYS A 38 -13.25 -4.25 -2.06
CA LYS A 38 -14.34 -4.79 -1.23
C LYS A 38 -15.31 -5.65 -2.05
N ASN A 39 -15.56 -5.26 -3.30
CA ASN A 39 -16.50 -5.93 -4.20
C ASN A 39 -15.87 -7.10 -4.98
N CYS A 40 -14.54 -7.27 -4.95
CA CYS A 40 -13.88 -8.40 -5.59
C CYS A 40 -14.23 -9.73 -4.88
N VAL A 41 -14.66 -10.71 -5.68
CA VAL A 41 -15.18 -12.03 -5.23
C VAL A 41 -14.19 -12.83 -4.37
N SER A 42 -12.89 -12.49 -4.40
CA SER A 42 -11.86 -13.27 -3.69
C SER A 42 -11.99 -13.23 -2.16
N ARG A 43 -12.78 -12.31 -1.56
CA ARG A 43 -12.94 -12.11 -0.10
C ARG A 43 -11.61 -11.99 0.67
N LYS A 44 -10.48 -11.87 -0.03
CA LYS A 44 -9.16 -11.76 0.60
C LYS A 44 -9.02 -10.33 1.10
N SER A 45 -8.88 -10.23 2.42
CA SER A 45 -8.57 -8.97 3.07
C SER A 45 -7.20 -8.44 2.60
N LEU A 46 -7.12 -7.14 2.40
CA LEU A 46 -5.93 -6.44 1.95
C LEU A 46 -4.92 -6.26 3.10
N SER A 47 -3.64 -6.48 2.80
CA SER A 47 -2.52 -5.99 3.61
C SER A 47 -1.90 -4.78 2.92
N LEU A 48 -2.10 -3.59 3.48
CA LEU A 48 -1.62 -2.32 2.94
C LEU A 48 -0.32 -1.92 3.66
N ILE A 49 0.77 -1.79 2.90
CA ILE A 49 2.04 -1.29 3.40
C ILE A 49 2.42 -0.02 2.63
N ILE A 50 2.61 1.06 3.37
CA ILE A 50 3.12 2.32 2.82
C ILE A 50 4.61 2.39 3.14
N VAL A 51 5.43 2.50 2.11
CA VAL A 51 6.87 2.74 2.27
C VAL A 51 7.11 4.23 2.04
N ASN A 52 7.45 4.91 3.12
CA ASN A 52 7.62 6.35 3.16
C ASN A 52 9.04 6.72 2.76
N LEU A 53 9.14 7.45 1.67
CA LEU A 53 10.38 8.04 1.14
C LEU A 53 10.32 9.56 1.13
N ASP A 54 9.15 10.17 1.40
CA ASP A 54 8.93 11.59 1.15
C ASP A 54 7.81 12.22 2.00
N TYR A 55 7.64 13.55 1.95
CA TYR A 55 6.61 14.29 2.69
C TYR A 55 5.18 14.12 2.17
N LYS A 56 4.97 13.41 1.05
CA LYS A 56 3.64 13.25 0.38
C LYS A 56 3.02 11.85 0.46
N SER A 57 3.44 11.04 1.42
CA SER A 57 2.92 9.68 1.59
C SER A 57 1.43 9.64 1.95
N LEU A 58 0.76 8.52 1.64
CA LEU A 58 -0.69 8.35 1.82
C LEU A 58 -1.15 8.63 3.27
N ASP A 59 -0.34 8.26 4.25
CA ASP A 59 -0.58 8.41 5.69
C ASP A 59 -0.44 9.85 6.21
N LYS A 60 0.15 10.75 5.42
CA LYS A 60 0.28 12.18 5.78
C LYS A 60 -0.95 13.00 5.40
N ASN A 61 -1.88 12.44 4.61
CA ASN A 61 -3.14 13.08 4.27
C ASN A 61 -4.25 12.65 5.24
N VAL A 62 -4.87 13.62 5.93
CA VAL A 62 -5.91 13.39 6.94
C VAL A 62 -7.13 12.64 6.39
N GLU A 63 -7.54 12.91 5.16
CA GLU A 63 -8.68 12.24 4.52
C GLU A 63 -8.35 10.78 4.20
N ASN A 64 -7.15 10.52 3.69
CA ASN A 64 -6.67 9.17 3.42
C ASN A 64 -6.58 8.34 4.71
N THR A 65 -6.09 8.91 5.80
CA THR A 65 -6.01 8.21 7.09
C THR A 65 -7.40 7.86 7.63
N LYS A 66 -8.38 8.76 7.48
CA LYS A 66 -9.79 8.46 7.80
C LYS A 66 -10.35 7.32 6.95
N LEU A 67 -10.00 7.27 5.66
CA LEU A 67 -10.39 6.15 4.78
C LEU A 67 -9.74 4.85 5.24
N ILE A 68 -8.44 4.83 5.53
CA ILE A 68 -7.74 3.63 6.04
C ILE A 68 -8.47 3.09 7.28
N ASP A 69 -8.75 3.95 8.27
CA ASP A 69 -9.47 3.55 9.48
C ASP A 69 -10.87 3.01 9.20
N LYS A 70 -11.63 3.68 8.30
CA LYS A 70 -12.96 3.22 7.86
C LYS A 70 -12.88 1.82 7.28
N TYR A 71 -11.93 1.55 6.38
CA TYR A 71 -11.83 0.26 5.69
C TYR A 71 -11.14 -0.83 6.51
N ILE A 72 -10.36 -0.48 7.55
CA ILE A 72 -9.95 -1.42 8.62
C ILE A 72 -11.18 -1.89 9.41
N LYS A 73 -12.04 -0.97 9.84
CA LYS A 73 -13.27 -1.31 10.60
C LYS A 73 -14.25 -2.15 9.77
N LEU A 74 -14.28 -1.96 8.46
CA LEU A 74 -15.07 -2.76 7.53
C LEU A 74 -14.43 -4.13 7.20
N GLY A 75 -13.24 -4.44 7.72
CA GLY A 75 -12.52 -5.70 7.49
C GLY A 75 -11.91 -5.83 6.08
N VAL A 76 -11.95 -4.77 5.27
CA VAL A 76 -11.37 -4.75 3.93
C VAL A 76 -9.85 -4.71 4.04
N ILE A 77 -9.32 -3.89 4.94
CA ILE A 77 -7.89 -3.83 5.28
C ILE A 77 -7.68 -4.63 6.57
N LYS A 78 -6.92 -5.73 6.50
CA LYS A 78 -6.61 -6.59 7.67
C LYS A 78 -5.28 -6.25 8.32
N LYS A 79 -4.33 -5.72 7.54
CA LYS A 79 -3.04 -5.26 8.05
C LYS A 79 -2.72 -3.91 7.41
N PHE A 80 -2.30 -2.98 8.25
CA PHE A 80 -1.81 -1.68 7.83
C PHE A 80 -0.45 -1.43 8.49
N LYS A 81 0.54 -1.06 7.69
CA LYS A 81 1.89 -0.71 8.18
C LYS A 81 2.43 0.48 7.40
N VAL A 82 3.00 1.44 8.09
CA VAL A 82 3.85 2.49 7.51
C VAL A 82 5.29 2.15 7.90
N THR A 83 6.21 2.19 6.93
CA THR A 83 7.62 1.81 7.11
C THR A 83 8.49 2.72 6.24
N ASN A 84 9.79 2.81 6.48
CA ASN A 84 10.74 3.52 5.62
C ASN A 84 11.86 2.57 5.16
N PHE A 85 12.80 3.04 4.34
CA PHE A 85 13.91 2.22 3.83
C PHE A 85 14.99 1.92 4.88
N GLU A 86 15.00 2.67 5.98
CA GLU A 86 15.92 2.47 7.11
C GLU A 86 15.42 1.38 8.06
N ASP A 87 14.15 1.00 7.97
CA ASP A 87 13.60 -0.12 8.71
C ASP A 87 14.30 -1.41 8.25
N ALA A 88 15.12 -1.96 9.15
CA ALA A 88 16.01 -3.10 8.91
C ALA A 88 15.28 -4.36 8.38
N GLU A 89 13.98 -4.49 8.64
CA GLU A 89 13.10 -5.56 8.13
C GLU A 89 12.90 -5.47 6.61
N PHE A 90 12.92 -4.26 6.03
CA PHE A 90 12.83 -4.05 4.58
C PHE A 90 14.22 -4.01 3.94
N SER A 91 15.22 -3.39 4.57
CA SER A 91 16.55 -3.19 3.99
C SER A 91 17.23 -4.47 3.46
N HIS A 92 17.20 -5.57 4.22
CA HIS A 92 17.92 -6.79 3.84
C HIS A 92 17.21 -7.68 2.82
N ASN A 93 15.88 -7.57 2.71
CA ASN A 93 15.07 -8.46 1.87
C ASN A 93 14.46 -7.73 0.66
N TYR A 94 14.36 -6.40 0.69
CA TYR A 94 13.75 -5.60 -0.37
C TYR A 94 14.54 -5.62 -1.67
N TYR A 95 15.87 -5.53 -1.65
CA TYR A 95 16.64 -5.55 -2.90
C TYR A 95 16.45 -6.89 -3.63
N ASN A 96 16.43 -8.00 -2.89
CA ASN A 96 16.28 -9.34 -3.46
C ASN A 96 14.82 -9.65 -3.85
N GLU A 97 13.83 -9.29 -3.04
CA GLU A 97 12.41 -9.46 -3.39
C GLU A 97 12.00 -8.55 -4.55
N VAL A 98 12.49 -7.32 -4.62
CA VAL A 98 12.21 -6.40 -5.72
C VAL A 98 12.92 -6.82 -7.01
N GLN A 99 14.17 -7.27 -6.96
CA GLN A 99 14.89 -7.82 -8.12
C GLN A 99 14.27 -9.13 -8.63
N GLN A 100 13.88 -10.05 -7.74
CA GLN A 100 13.19 -11.29 -8.15
C GLN A 100 11.81 -11.04 -8.79
N ILE A 101 11.16 -9.92 -8.46
CA ILE A 101 9.89 -9.49 -9.06
C ILE A 101 10.10 -8.69 -10.36
N LEU A 102 11.28 -8.10 -10.59
CA LEU A 102 11.61 -7.33 -11.80
C LEU A 102 12.09 -8.20 -12.98
N CYS A 103 12.55 -9.43 -12.72
CA CYS A 103 13.01 -10.38 -13.75
C CYS A 103 11.99 -11.46 -14.13
N ARG A 104 10.68 -11.23 -13.94
CA ARG A 104 9.60 -12.10 -14.45
C ARG A 104 8.55 -11.32 -15.23
#